data_AF-A0A7Y8JGK2-F1
#
_entry.id   AF-A0A7Y8JGK2-F1
#
_cell.length_a   1.000
_cell.length_b   1.000
_cell.length_c   1.000
_cell.angle_alpha   90.00
_cell.angle_beta   90.00
_cell.angle_gamma   90.00
#
_symmetry.space_group_name_H-M   'P 1'
#
loop_
_entity.id
_entity.type
_entity.pdbx_description
1 polymer ?
#
loop_
_entity_poly.entity_id
_entity_poly.type
_entity_poly.pdbx_seq_one_letter_code
_entity_poly.pdbx_strand_id
1 'polypeptide(L)' 'MSSVPHPFPYQGSKRGIAKDILPHFPNDVHCLIEPFCGAAAISIAAARHGLAN' A
#
# COMPACT_ATOMS: atom_id res chain seq x y z
N MET A 1 -11.47 11.81 -8.36
CA MET A 1 -10.06 11.68 -7.94
C MET A 1 -9.45 10.50 -8.67
N SER A 2 -8.32 10.68 -9.35
CA SER A 2 -7.66 9.58 -10.08
C SER A 2 -7.10 8.55 -9.08
N SER A 3 -7.39 7.27 -9.33
CA SER A 3 -6.77 6.17 -8.58
C SER A 3 -5.28 6.11 -8.88
N VAL A 4 -4.45 5.77 -7.88
CA VAL A 4 -3.03 5.52 -8.12
C VAL A 4 -2.89 4.36 -9.09
N PRO A 5 -2.05 4.47 -10.13
CA PRO A 5 -1.82 3.36 -11.04
C PRO A 5 -1.17 2.20 -10.28
N HIS A 6 -1.61 1.00 -10.60
CA HIS A 6 -0.96 -0.25 -10.19
C HIS A 6 -0.39 -0.92 -11.44
N PRO A 7 0.71 -1.68 -11.31
CA PRO A 7 1.44 -2.21 -12.46
C PRO A 7 0.60 -3.20 -13.29
N PHE A 8 -0.32 -3.93 -12.67
CA PHE A 8 -1.20 -4.89 -13.33
C PHE A 8 -2.43 -5.21 -12.45
N PRO A 9 -3.54 -5.72 -13.04
CA PRO A 9 -4.64 -6.31 -12.28
C PRO A 9 -4.15 -7.54 -11.49
N TYR A 10 -4.56 -7.66 -10.23
CA TYR A 10 -4.14 -8.78 -9.38
C TYR A 10 -5.27 -9.22 -8.45
N GLN A 11 -5.62 -10.51 -8.50
CA GLN A 11 -6.61 -11.08 -7.60
C GLN A 11 -6.08 -11.07 -6.16
N GLY A 12 -6.92 -10.64 -5.22
CA GLY A 12 -6.49 -10.41 -3.84
C GLY A 12 -5.71 -9.10 -3.65
N SER A 13 -5.72 -8.19 -4.63
CA SER A 13 -5.18 -6.84 -4.45
C SER A 13 -5.85 -6.13 -3.27
N LYS A 14 -5.02 -5.60 -2.36
CA LYS A 14 -5.47 -4.90 -1.16
C LYS A 14 -5.87 -3.44 -1.42
N ARG A 15 -5.89 -2.97 -2.68
CA ARG A 15 -6.19 -1.57 -3.04
C ARG A 15 -7.51 -1.04 -2.47
N GLY A 16 -8.53 -1.91 -2.35
CA GLY A 16 -9.84 -1.53 -1.82
C GLY A 16 -9.87 -1.32 -0.30
N ILE A 17 -8.98 -2.02 0.43
CA ILE A 17 -8.91 -2.03 1.89
C ILE A 17 -7.67 -1.30 2.43
N ALA A 18 -6.83 -0.73 1.56
CA ALA A 18 -5.62 -0.02 1.98
C ALA A 18 -5.92 1.12 2.97
N LYS A 19 -7.02 1.85 2.74
CA LYS A 19 -7.50 2.92 3.63
C LYS A 19 -7.81 2.44 5.06
N ASP A 20 -8.13 1.16 5.21
CA ASP A 20 -8.48 0.55 6.50
C ASP A 20 -7.22 -0.08 7.15
N ILE A 21 -6.21 -0.44 6.37
CA ILE A 21 -4.93 -1.01 6.85
C ILE A 21 -3.97 0.08 7.33
N LEU A 22 -3.78 1.14 6.54
CA LEU A 22 -2.78 2.17 6.79
C LEU A 22 -2.90 2.87 8.17
N PRO A 23 -4.09 3.12 8.74
CA PRO A 23 -4.22 3.69 10.08
C PRO A 23 -3.61 2.84 11.20
N HIS A 24 -3.31 1.57 10.94
CA HIS A 24 -2.65 0.68 11.89
C HIS A 24 -1.12 0.64 11.75
N PHE A 25 -0.54 1.41 10.82
CA PHE A 25 0.90 1.54 10.73
C PHE A 25 1.46 2.32 11.94
N PRO A 26 2.67 2.00 12.41
CA PRO A 26 3.43 2.87 13.30
C PRO A 26 3.67 4.25 12.68
N ASN A 27 3.89 5.26 13.51
CA ASN A 27 4.16 6.63 13.04
C ASN A 27 5.60 6.81 12.49
N ASP A 28 6.47 5.82 12.68
CA ASP A 28 7.93 5.87 12.48
C ASP A 28 8.45 4.73 11.59
N VAL A 29 7.68 4.35 10.56
CA VAL A 29 8.08 3.30 9.63
C VAL A 29 9.25 3.76 8.74
N HIS A 30 10.45 3.25 9.04
CA HIS A 30 11.65 3.49 8.23
C HIS A 30 11.75 2.59 6.99
N CYS A 31 11.21 1.37 7.07
CA CYS A 31 11.24 0.39 6.00
C CYS A 31 9.96 -0.47 6.05
N LEU A 32 9.22 -0.52 4.95
CA LEU A 32 8.08 -1.41 4.80
C LEU A 32 8.51 -2.68 4.08
N ILE A 33 8.45 -3.82 4.76
CA ILE A 33 8.75 -5.13 4.18
C ILE A 33 7.42 -5.84 3.90
N GLU A 34 7.12 -6.11 2.63
CA GLU A 34 5.92 -6.86 2.20
C GLU A 34 6.31 -8.21 1.58
N PRO A 35 6.42 -9.31 2.36
CA PRO A 35 6.80 -10.62 1.81
C PRO A 35 5.79 -11.18 0.79
N PHE A 36 4.53 -10.72 0.86
CA PHE A 36 3.41 -11.15 0.02
C PHE A 36 2.73 -9.94 -0.64
N CYS A 37 3.52 -9.14 -1.36
CA CYS A 37 3.08 -7.85 -1.89
C CYS A 37 2.06 -7.95 -3.04
N GLY A 38 2.08 -9.04 -3.82
CA GLY A 38 1.25 -9.16 -5.03
C GLY A 38 1.52 -8.00 -6.00
N ALA A 39 0.50 -7.18 -6.29
CA ALA A 39 0.65 -5.93 -7.06
C ALA A 39 1.11 -4.72 -6.22
N ALA A 40 1.74 -4.95 -5.08
CA ALA A 40 2.31 -3.93 -4.18
C ALA A 40 1.31 -2.85 -3.74
N ALA A 41 0.05 -3.22 -3.52
CA ALA A 41 -1.01 -2.24 -3.30
C ALA A 41 -0.84 -1.43 -2.01
N ILE A 42 -0.25 -2.03 -0.96
CA ILE A 42 0.03 -1.33 0.30
C ILE A 42 1.28 -0.49 0.17
N SER A 43 2.38 -1.00 -0.42
CA SER A 43 3.57 -0.18 -0.72
C SER A 43 3.21 1.09 -1.49
N ILE A 44 2.41 0.97 -2.57
CA ILE A 44 1.98 2.11 -3.38
C ILE A 44 1.12 3.09 -2.55
N ALA A 45 0.21 2.58 -1.72
CA ALA A 45 -0.65 3.42 -0.89
C ALA A 45 0.16 4.11 0.23
N ALA A 46 1.07 3.40 0.90
CA ALA A 46 1.94 3.93 1.94
C ALA A 46 2.84 5.04 1.38
N ALA A 47 3.44 4.83 0.20
CA ALA A 47 4.24 5.84 -0.48
C ALA A 47 3.41 7.08 -0.86
N ARG A 48 2.19 6.89 -1.40
CA ARG A 48 1.27 8.00 -1.69
C ARG A 48 0.95 8.85 -0.45
N HIS A 49 0.85 8.21 0.71
CA HIS A 49 0.49 8.85 1.98
C HIS A 49 1.71 9.27 2.83
N GLY A 50 2.93 9.06 2.34
CA GLY A 50 4.15 9.41 3.07
C GLY A 50 4.39 8.58 4.34
N LEU A 51 3.82 7.37 4.40
CA LEU A 51 3.94 6.46 5.55
C LEU A 51 5.13 5.51 5.45
N ALA A 52 5.62 5.24 4.23
CA ALA A 52 6.81 4.44 3.97
C ALA A 52 7.35 4.75 2.56
N ASN A 53 8.66 4.55 2.35
CA ASN A 53 9.34 4.77 1.07
C ASN A 53 9.43 3.48 0.23
#